data_AF-A0AAV1NND0-F1
#
_entry.id   AF-A0AAV1NND0-F1
#
_cell.length_a   1.000
_cell.length_b   1.000
_cell.length_c   1.000
_cell.angle_alpha   90.00
_cell.angle_beta   90.00
_cell.angle_gamma   90.00
#
_symmetry.space_group_name_H-M   'P 1'
#
loop_
_entity.id
_entity.type
_entity.pdbx_description
1 polymer ?
#
loop_
_entity_poly.entity_id
_entity_poly.type
_entity_poly.pdbx_seq_one_letter_code
_entity_poly.pdbx_strand_id
1 'polypeptide(L)'
;MAPQWLSCSTAVLLLLVHVAPVVTQSCARGPGGIPGIPGTHGDNGNDGVKGEKGESGETSHPVKAHKGVSGIRGPPGRPGMKGETGMPGSLGQVGRQGPKGRSFNPSYRESSFFSQKRTISQIPDLDTPIDFNSPIRPDLDEQFQGESLTNKTFLSTIQGVYFFSYHISAKTRVCLKLVKGSENLMILCDTFDGFLVTSGSAVLELNVGDEVSLQVQRYNNIVTSLSSTSHIFTGFLIFPTG
;
A
#
# COMPACT_ATOMS: atom_id res chain seq x y z
N MET A 1 -54.53 13.98 -18.73
CA MET A 1 -54.58 12.89 -17.75
C MET A 1 -54.01 11.64 -18.42
N ALA A 2 -52.78 11.30 -18.11
CA ALA A 2 -52.09 10.09 -18.55
C ALA A 2 -51.28 9.56 -17.34
N PRO A 3 -51.35 8.26 -17.00
CA PRO A 3 -50.85 7.77 -15.72
C PRO A 3 -49.35 7.47 -15.77
N GLN A 4 -48.60 8.06 -14.84
CA GLN A 4 -47.22 7.75 -14.54
C GLN A 4 -47.15 6.49 -13.66
N TRP A 5 -47.00 5.32 -14.28
CA TRP A 5 -46.64 4.09 -13.59
C TRP A 5 -45.62 3.34 -14.45
N LEU A 6 -44.34 3.72 -14.36
CA LEU A 6 -43.18 2.96 -14.84
C LEU A 6 -41.89 3.72 -14.47
N SER A 7 -41.51 3.75 -13.19
CA SER A 7 -40.15 4.16 -12.79
C SER A 7 -39.73 3.60 -11.42
N CYS A 8 -40.22 2.42 -11.04
CA CYS A 8 -39.85 1.77 -9.78
C CYS A 8 -39.20 0.38 -9.98
N SER A 9 -38.80 0.03 -11.21
CA SER A 9 -38.18 -1.28 -11.51
C SER A 9 -36.82 -1.20 -12.21
N THR A 10 -36.28 -0.01 -12.47
CA THR A 10 -34.94 0.15 -13.08
C THR A 10 -33.84 0.54 -12.07
N ALA A 11 -34.20 0.96 -10.85
CA ALA A 11 -33.22 1.31 -9.82
C ALA A 11 -32.75 0.10 -8.98
N VAL A 12 -33.52 -0.99 -8.94
CA VAL A 12 -33.15 -2.22 -8.20
C VAL A 12 -32.25 -3.15 -9.02
N LEU A 13 -32.21 -3.00 -10.35
CA LEU A 13 -31.32 -3.78 -11.22
C LEU A 13 -29.91 -3.17 -11.40
N LEU A 14 -29.71 -1.91 -10.99
CA LEU A 14 -28.40 -1.22 -11.05
C LEU A 14 -27.59 -1.31 -9.75
N LEU A 15 -28.12 -1.97 -8.71
CA LEU A 15 -27.48 -2.13 -7.40
C LEU A 15 -26.82 -3.52 -7.20
N LEU A 16 -26.67 -4.32 -8.27
CA LEU A 16 -26.12 -5.68 -8.21
C LEU A 16 -24.78 -5.91 -8.93
N VAL A 17 -24.06 -4.86 -9.37
CA VAL A 17 -22.87 -5.06 -10.24
C VAL A 17 -21.54 -4.49 -9.70
N HIS A 18 -21.46 -3.89 -8.50
CA HIS A 18 -20.17 -3.38 -7.97
C HIS A 18 -19.76 -4.00 -6.63
N VAL A 19 -19.76 -5.33 -6.57
CA VAL A 19 -18.91 -6.05 -5.61
C VAL A 19 -17.82 -6.74 -6.44
N ALA A 20 -16.76 -5.99 -6.76
CA ALA A 20 -15.55 -6.61 -7.27
C ALA A 20 -14.96 -7.45 -6.13
N PRO A 21 -14.70 -8.75 -6.32
CA PRO A 21 -14.00 -9.54 -5.32
C PRO A 21 -12.60 -8.94 -5.19
N VAL A 22 -12.22 -8.56 -3.97
CA VAL A 22 -10.83 -8.30 -3.61
C VAL A 22 -10.09 -9.61 -3.89
N VAL A 23 -9.40 -9.66 -5.02
CA VAL A 23 -8.48 -10.76 -5.33
C VAL A 23 -7.41 -10.70 -4.26
N THR A 24 -7.44 -11.68 -3.36
CA THR A 24 -6.32 -11.95 -2.47
C THR A 24 -5.11 -12.18 -3.36
N GLN A 25 -4.20 -11.21 -3.37
CA GLN A 25 -2.98 -11.25 -4.15
C GLN A 25 -2.07 -12.29 -3.50
N SER A 26 -2.29 -13.56 -3.85
CA SER A 26 -1.36 -14.65 -3.63
C SER A 26 -0.01 -14.20 -4.14
N CYS A 27 1.03 -14.36 -3.31
CA CYS A 27 2.42 -14.08 -3.67
C CYS A 27 2.78 -14.86 -4.94
N ALA A 28 2.59 -14.24 -6.09
CA ALA A 28 3.01 -14.78 -7.36
C ALA A 28 4.54 -14.77 -7.37
N ARG A 29 5.11 -15.96 -7.30
CA ARG A 29 6.50 -16.24 -7.68
C ARG A 29 6.81 -15.46 -8.96
N GLY A 30 7.86 -14.63 -8.93
CA GLY A 30 8.22 -13.76 -10.05
C GLY A 30 8.37 -14.53 -11.37
N PRO A 31 8.22 -13.84 -12.52
CA PRO A 31 8.30 -14.49 -13.83
C PRO A 31 9.62 -15.26 -13.99
N GLY A 32 9.55 -16.41 -14.67
CA GLY A 32 10.72 -17.23 -14.97
C GLY A 32 11.77 -16.46 -15.79
N GLY A 33 13.04 -16.87 -15.67
CA GLY A 33 14.13 -16.28 -16.45
C GLY A 33 13.97 -16.50 -17.96
N ILE A 34 14.61 -15.63 -18.76
CA ILE A 34 14.64 -15.71 -20.23
C ILE A 34 15.43 -16.96 -20.66
N PRO A 35 14.98 -17.71 -21.69
CA PRO A 35 15.76 -18.84 -22.23
C PRO A 35 17.17 -18.44 -22.68
N GLY A 36 18.13 -19.35 -22.54
CA GLY A 36 19.51 -19.14 -22.98
C GLY A 36 19.65 -18.98 -24.50
N ILE A 37 20.74 -18.35 -24.93
CA ILE A 37 21.08 -18.15 -26.35
C ILE A 37 21.45 -19.51 -26.99
N PRO A 38 21.02 -19.82 -28.23
CA PRO A 38 21.46 -21.03 -28.95
C PRO A 38 22.97 -21.11 -29.09
N GLY A 39 23.52 -22.33 -29.09
CA GLY A 39 24.96 -22.57 -29.28
C GLY A 39 25.47 -22.08 -30.65
N THR A 40 26.77 -21.81 -30.75
CA THR A 40 27.44 -21.40 -31.99
C THR A 40 27.54 -22.55 -32.99
N HIS A 41 27.72 -22.24 -34.28
CA HIS A 41 28.01 -23.25 -35.31
C HIS A 41 29.35 -23.95 -35.01
N GLY A 42 29.45 -25.24 -35.32
CA GLY A 42 30.71 -25.98 -35.21
C GLY A 42 31.74 -25.51 -36.24
N ASP A 43 33.01 -25.87 -36.01
CA ASP A 43 34.11 -25.52 -36.92
C ASP A 43 33.96 -26.22 -38.29
N ASN A 44 34.52 -25.60 -39.34
CA ASN A 44 34.58 -26.20 -40.67
C ASN A 44 35.42 -27.48 -40.64
N GLY A 45 34.99 -28.50 -41.39
CA GLY A 45 35.77 -29.72 -41.57
C GLY A 45 37.12 -29.46 -42.25
N ASN A 46 38.13 -30.27 -41.92
CA ASN A 46 39.47 -30.16 -42.50
C ASN A 46 39.47 -30.47 -44.01
N ASP A 47 40.37 -29.82 -44.75
CA ASP A 47 40.58 -30.09 -46.18
C ASP A 47 40.98 -31.56 -46.41
N GLY A 48 40.47 -32.13 -47.51
CA GLY A 48 40.85 -33.47 -47.95
C GLY A 48 42.34 -33.55 -48.30
N VAL A 49 42.95 -34.71 -48.05
CA VAL A 49 44.38 -34.95 -48.32
C VAL A 49 44.68 -34.74 -49.82
N LYS A 50 45.76 -34.01 -50.12
CA LYS A 50 46.22 -33.78 -51.49
C LYS A 50 46.56 -35.12 -52.16
N GLY A 51 46.03 -35.34 -53.37
CA GLY A 51 46.31 -36.56 -54.14
C GLY A 51 47.81 -36.76 -54.41
N GLU A 52 48.23 -38.01 -54.51
CA GLU A 52 49.63 -38.40 -54.69
C GLU A 52 50.24 -37.80 -55.97
N LYS A 53 51.52 -37.44 -55.89
CA LYS A 53 52.26 -36.88 -57.02
C LYS A 53 52.54 -38.00 -58.02
N GLY A 54 52.19 -37.78 -59.30
CA GLY A 54 52.51 -38.74 -60.36
C GLY A 54 54.03 -39.01 -60.46
N GLU A 55 54.39 -40.26 -60.75
CA GLU A 55 55.78 -40.72 -60.88
C GLU A 55 56.55 -39.95 -61.96
N SER A 56 57.82 -39.65 -61.68
CA SER A 56 58.70 -38.89 -62.57
C SER A 56 59.33 -39.83 -63.60
N GLY A 57 59.15 -39.57 -64.89
CA GLY A 57 59.84 -40.29 -65.96
C GLY A 57 61.35 -39.97 -66.00
N GLU A 58 62.16 -41.00 -66.15
CA GLU A 58 63.64 -41.01 -66.08
C GLU A 58 64.34 -40.61 -67.40
N THR A 59 65.34 -39.73 -67.24
CA THR A 59 66.67 -39.64 -67.89
C THR A 59 66.92 -39.61 -69.42
N SER A 60 67.79 -38.64 -69.75
CA SER A 60 68.99 -38.71 -70.61
C SER A 60 68.95 -38.11 -72.04
N HIS A 61 69.90 -37.19 -72.26
CA HIS A 61 70.43 -36.66 -73.54
C HIS A 61 69.57 -35.67 -74.38
N PRO A 62 70.18 -34.61 -74.96
CA PRO A 62 69.44 -33.46 -75.47
C PRO A 62 69.06 -33.61 -76.96
N VAL A 63 67.88 -34.18 -77.24
CA VAL A 63 67.16 -33.98 -78.51
C VAL A 63 65.65 -33.97 -78.23
N LYS A 64 64.93 -33.01 -78.84
CA LYS A 64 63.48 -32.72 -78.73
C LYS A 64 62.58 -33.92 -78.34
N ALA A 65 62.07 -33.91 -77.11
CA ALA A 65 60.96 -34.75 -76.68
C ALA A 65 59.69 -33.91 -76.48
N HIS A 66 58.60 -34.32 -77.13
CA HIS A 66 57.28 -33.75 -76.96
C HIS A 66 56.81 -33.93 -75.51
N LYS A 67 56.26 -32.87 -74.91
CA LYS A 67 55.76 -32.88 -73.53
C LYS A 67 54.66 -33.93 -73.40
N GLY A 68 54.91 -35.02 -72.66
CA GLY A 68 53.89 -35.99 -72.30
C GLY A 68 52.73 -35.29 -71.59
N VAL A 69 51.51 -35.64 -72.00
CA VAL A 69 50.23 -35.04 -71.59
C VAL A 69 50.08 -35.11 -70.07
N SER A 70 49.64 -34.02 -69.42
CA SER A 70 49.39 -34.00 -67.98
C SER A 70 48.39 -35.08 -67.57
N GLY A 71 48.70 -35.79 -66.47
CA GLY A 71 47.79 -36.76 -65.88
C GLY A 71 46.42 -36.15 -65.54
N ILE A 72 45.37 -36.96 -65.67
CA ILE A 72 43.99 -36.56 -65.40
C ILE A 72 43.88 -36.14 -63.93
N ARG A 73 43.23 -35.00 -63.66
CA ARG A 73 43.00 -34.53 -62.28
C ARG A 73 42.19 -35.57 -61.52
N GLY A 74 42.64 -35.93 -60.31
CA GLY A 74 41.89 -36.83 -59.43
C GLY A 74 40.49 -36.27 -59.09
N PRO A 75 39.52 -37.14 -58.73
CA PRO A 75 38.19 -36.69 -58.36
C PRO A 75 38.22 -35.78 -57.12
N PRO A 76 37.23 -34.90 -56.92
CA PRO A 76 37.10 -34.11 -55.71
C PRO A 76 37.10 -34.99 -54.45
N GLY A 77 37.68 -34.49 -53.36
CA GLY A 77 37.58 -35.13 -52.04
C GLY A 77 36.13 -35.28 -51.60
N ARG A 78 35.86 -36.26 -50.72
CA ARG A 78 34.54 -36.41 -50.10
C ARG A 78 34.21 -35.19 -49.23
N PRO A 79 32.94 -34.78 -49.13
CA PRO A 79 32.53 -33.75 -48.17
C PRO A 79 32.99 -34.11 -46.75
N GLY A 80 33.40 -33.09 -45.99
CA GLY A 80 33.76 -33.27 -44.58
C GLY A 80 32.58 -33.79 -43.75
N MET A 81 32.88 -34.41 -42.62
CA MET A 81 31.85 -34.85 -41.66
C MET A 81 31.11 -33.63 -41.10
N LYS A 82 29.80 -33.77 -40.84
CA LYS A 82 29.01 -32.73 -40.17
C LYS A 82 29.58 -32.49 -38.76
N GLY A 83 29.77 -31.23 -38.39
CA GLY A 83 30.21 -30.85 -37.05
C GLY A 83 29.24 -31.32 -35.95
N GLU A 84 29.78 -31.50 -34.74
CA GLU A 84 29.00 -31.93 -33.57
C GLU A 84 27.97 -30.87 -33.16
N THR A 85 26.89 -31.30 -32.51
CA THR A 85 25.88 -30.40 -31.95
C THR A 85 26.48 -29.62 -30.78
N GLY A 86 26.34 -28.28 -30.78
CA GLY A 86 26.80 -27.44 -29.68
C GLY A 86 26.18 -27.80 -28.33
N MET A 87 26.92 -27.60 -27.25
CA MET A 87 26.45 -27.88 -25.89
C MET A 87 25.28 -26.97 -25.48
N PRO A 88 24.37 -27.42 -24.60
CA PRO A 88 23.33 -26.57 -24.03
C PRO A 88 23.91 -25.34 -23.33
N GLY A 89 23.23 -24.20 -23.44
CA GLY A 89 23.60 -22.98 -22.73
C GLY A 89 23.55 -23.15 -21.21
N SER A 90 24.34 -22.34 -20.49
CA SER A 90 24.37 -22.37 -19.02
C SER A 90 23.05 -21.89 -18.40
N LEU A 91 22.77 -22.35 -17.18
CA LEU A 91 21.60 -21.90 -16.41
C LEU A 91 21.74 -20.40 -16.10
N GLY A 92 20.65 -19.64 -16.29
CA GLY A 92 20.60 -18.23 -15.94
C GLY A 92 20.88 -17.98 -14.45
N GLN A 93 21.45 -16.82 -14.12
CA GLN A 93 21.73 -16.47 -12.73
C GLN A 93 20.44 -16.29 -11.92
N VAL A 94 20.49 -16.68 -10.64
CA VAL A 94 19.41 -16.45 -9.69
C VAL A 94 19.20 -14.94 -9.51
N GLY A 95 17.94 -14.49 -9.55
CA GLY A 95 17.58 -13.09 -9.32
C GLY A 95 18.06 -12.58 -7.95
N ARG A 96 18.40 -11.29 -7.87
CA ARG A 96 18.85 -10.68 -6.61
C ARG A 96 17.71 -10.69 -5.59
N GLN A 97 18.05 -10.89 -4.31
CA GLN A 97 17.11 -10.72 -3.21
C GLN A 97 16.57 -9.28 -3.21
N GLY A 98 15.26 -9.13 -2.96
CA GLY A 98 14.66 -7.80 -2.81
C GLY A 98 15.26 -7.02 -1.62
N PRO A 99 15.15 -5.69 -1.62
CA PRO A 99 15.65 -4.88 -0.51
C PRO A 99 14.94 -5.26 0.80
N LYS A 100 15.67 -5.22 1.92
CA LYS A 100 15.10 -5.38 3.26
C LYS A 100 14.06 -4.28 3.49
N GLY A 101 12.89 -4.64 4.04
CA GLY A 101 11.89 -3.65 4.46
C GLY A 101 12.48 -2.65 5.45
N ARG A 102 12.00 -1.40 5.42
CA ARG A 102 12.44 -0.36 6.39
C ARG A 102 12.12 -0.81 7.81
N SER A 103 13.06 -0.61 8.74
CA SER A 103 12.83 -0.86 10.16
C SER A 103 11.71 0.05 10.68
N PHE A 104 10.78 -0.51 11.46
CA PHE A 104 9.81 0.27 12.23
C PHE A 104 10.58 1.04 13.30
N ASN A 105 10.64 2.37 13.19
CA ASN A 105 11.21 3.24 14.23
C ASN A 105 10.07 4.07 14.84
N PRO A 106 9.58 3.72 16.04
CA PRO A 106 8.51 4.46 16.71
C PRO A 106 8.91 5.91 17.05
N SER A 107 10.20 6.26 17.07
CA SER A 107 10.67 7.63 17.32
C SER A 107 10.48 8.60 16.15
N TYR A 108 10.05 8.12 14.96
CA TYR A 108 9.94 8.95 13.74
C TYR A 108 8.51 9.40 13.40
N ARG A 109 7.53 9.18 14.28
CA ARG A 109 6.22 9.80 14.11
C ARG A 109 5.98 10.81 15.22
N GLU A 110 5.88 12.07 14.82
CA GLU A 110 5.10 13.05 15.56
C GLU A 110 3.75 12.41 15.92
N SER A 111 3.47 12.34 17.21
CA SER A 111 2.20 11.84 17.73
C SER A 111 1.60 12.92 18.60
N SER A 112 0.30 13.12 18.43
CA SER A 112 -0.49 14.01 19.25
C SER A 112 -1.83 13.33 19.45
N PHE A 113 -2.19 13.10 20.71
CA PHE A 113 -3.44 12.41 21.04
C PHE A 113 -3.85 12.71 22.47
N PHE A 114 -5.15 12.64 22.74
CA PHE A 114 -5.71 12.63 24.08
C PHE A 114 -6.86 11.63 24.13
N SER A 115 -7.10 11.08 25.31
CA SER A 115 -8.28 10.26 25.57
C SER A 115 -8.71 10.43 27.02
N GLN A 116 -9.74 11.24 27.22
CA GLN A 116 -10.16 11.68 28.55
C GLN A 116 -11.61 11.32 28.83
N LYS A 117 -11.88 11.06 30.11
CA LYS A 117 -13.20 10.88 30.67
C LYS A 117 -13.57 12.06 31.57
N ARG A 118 -14.86 12.30 31.71
CA ARG A 118 -15.41 13.22 32.70
C ARG A 118 -15.69 12.49 34.01
N THR A 119 -15.20 13.03 35.13
CA THR A 119 -15.47 12.52 36.48
C THR A 119 -16.12 13.56 37.38
N ILE A 120 -16.92 14.46 36.78
CA ILE A 120 -17.58 15.59 37.46
C ILE A 120 -19.09 15.38 37.45
N SER A 121 -19.73 15.57 38.61
CA SER A 121 -21.18 15.40 38.80
C SER A 121 -22.02 16.64 38.45
N GLN A 122 -21.38 17.77 38.18
CA GLN A 122 -22.05 18.97 37.69
C GLN A 122 -22.51 18.79 36.23
N ILE A 123 -23.67 19.32 35.89
CA ILE A 123 -24.15 19.39 34.50
C ILE A 123 -23.31 20.44 33.75
N PRO A 124 -22.78 20.17 32.53
CA PRO A 124 -22.04 21.18 31.77
C PRO A 124 -22.90 22.41 31.43
N ASP A 125 -22.33 23.61 31.45
CA ASP A 125 -23.05 24.82 31.04
C ASP A 125 -23.23 24.87 29.52
N LEU A 126 -24.33 25.47 29.06
CA LEU A 126 -24.63 25.56 27.63
C LEU A 126 -23.60 26.41 26.90
N ASP A 127 -23.25 25.99 25.68
CA ASP A 127 -22.31 26.69 24.80
C ASP A 127 -20.92 26.93 25.47
N THR A 128 -20.57 26.08 26.43
CA THR A 128 -19.23 26.03 27.04
C THR A 128 -18.58 24.67 26.79
N PRO A 129 -17.23 24.62 26.69
CA PRO A 129 -16.49 23.36 26.64
C PRO A 129 -16.83 22.44 27.81
N ILE A 130 -17.16 21.18 27.49
CA ILE A 130 -17.38 20.14 28.49
C ILE A 130 -16.02 19.76 29.10
N ASP A 131 -15.98 19.72 30.43
CA ASP A 131 -14.77 19.37 31.16
C ASP A 131 -14.57 17.84 31.21
N PHE A 132 -13.62 17.34 30.43
CA PHE A 132 -13.09 15.97 30.55
C PHE A 132 -11.76 16.06 31.29
N ASN A 133 -11.80 15.76 32.58
CA ASN A 133 -10.78 16.16 33.55
C ASN A 133 -9.88 15.00 34.02
N SER A 134 -9.99 13.82 33.42
CA SER A 134 -9.29 12.63 33.86
C SER A 134 -8.93 11.72 32.68
N PRO A 135 -7.72 11.16 32.61
CA PRO A 135 -7.39 10.17 31.61
C PRO A 135 -8.22 8.90 31.81
N ILE A 136 -8.53 8.19 30.72
CA ILE A 136 -9.26 6.90 30.82
C ILE A 136 -8.41 5.87 31.58
N ARG A 137 -7.10 5.85 31.34
CA ARG A 137 -6.11 4.95 31.94
C ARG A 137 -4.94 5.75 32.54
N PRO A 138 -5.04 6.20 33.80
CA PRO A 138 -3.96 6.92 34.48
C PRO A 138 -2.76 6.04 34.83
N ASP A 139 -2.91 4.72 34.73
CA ASP A 139 -1.94 3.70 35.10
C ASP A 139 -1.01 3.28 33.94
N LEU A 140 -1.15 3.90 32.76
CA LEU A 140 -0.22 3.68 31.66
C LEU A 140 1.13 4.32 31.95
N ASP A 141 2.21 3.70 31.45
CA ASP A 141 3.54 4.31 31.43
C ASP A 141 3.49 5.70 30.80
N GLU A 142 4.31 6.63 31.29
CA GLU A 142 4.32 8.02 30.84
C GLU A 142 4.46 8.16 29.31
N GLN A 143 5.24 7.29 28.67
CA GLN A 143 5.40 7.28 27.20
C GLN A 143 4.11 6.96 26.41
N PHE A 144 3.11 6.36 27.06
CA PHE A 144 1.81 6.00 26.49
C PHE A 144 0.68 6.88 27.01
N GLN A 145 0.98 7.88 27.85
CA GLN A 145 -0.01 8.86 28.29
C GLN A 145 -0.26 9.89 27.18
N GLY A 146 -1.54 10.15 26.93
CA GLY A 146 -1.96 11.21 26.01
C GLY A 146 -1.93 12.58 26.67
N GLU A 147 -2.10 13.60 25.84
CA GLU A 147 -2.14 15.00 26.24
C GLU A 147 -3.34 15.31 27.15
N SER A 148 -3.15 16.29 28.03
CA SER A 148 -4.23 16.83 28.85
C SER A 148 -4.95 17.98 28.13
N LEU A 149 -6.28 18.05 28.25
CA LEU A 149 -7.07 19.16 27.75
C LEU A 149 -6.76 20.41 28.59
N THR A 150 -6.32 21.47 27.93
CA THR A 150 -6.05 22.76 28.57
C THR A 150 -7.31 23.61 28.43
N ASN A 151 -7.78 24.20 29.53
CA ASN A 151 -9.03 24.97 29.54
C ASN A 151 -10.22 24.20 28.91
N LYS A 152 -10.26 22.88 29.13
CA LYS A 152 -11.29 21.95 28.60
C LYS A 152 -11.27 21.79 27.06
N THR A 153 -10.20 22.24 26.41
CA THR A 153 -10.03 22.18 24.96
C THR A 153 -8.75 21.44 24.59
N PHE A 154 -8.77 20.75 23.45
CA PHE A 154 -7.58 20.19 22.83
C PHE A 154 -6.86 21.30 22.07
N LEU A 155 -5.55 21.43 22.25
CA LEU A 155 -4.71 22.40 21.56
C LEU A 155 -3.84 21.66 20.55
N SER A 156 -3.98 21.97 19.26
CA SER A 156 -3.12 21.39 18.22
C SER A 156 -1.70 21.96 18.33
N THR A 157 -0.73 21.08 18.59
CA THR A 157 0.70 21.41 18.61
C THR A 157 1.41 21.02 17.31
N ILE A 158 0.80 20.13 16.52
CA ILE A 158 1.32 19.62 15.25
C ILE A 158 0.29 19.93 14.16
N GLN A 159 0.74 20.54 13.06
CA GLN A 159 -0.12 20.75 11.90
C GLN A 159 -0.41 19.40 11.23
N GLY A 160 -1.68 19.09 11.01
CA GLY A 160 -2.05 17.80 10.46
C GLY A 160 -3.54 17.52 10.41
N VAL A 161 -3.87 16.31 10.01
CA VAL A 161 -5.23 15.80 9.99
C VAL A 161 -5.47 14.91 11.20
N TYR A 162 -6.52 15.24 11.94
CA TYR A 162 -6.88 14.64 13.21
C TYR A 162 -8.23 13.94 13.12
N PHE A 163 -8.38 12.85 13.86
CA PHE A 163 -9.66 12.22 14.13
C PHE A 163 -10.12 12.59 15.54
N PHE A 164 -11.38 12.97 15.69
CA PHE A 164 -12.03 13.20 16.99
C PHE A 164 -13.25 12.30 17.14
N SER A 165 -13.48 11.78 18.34
CA SER A 165 -14.69 11.03 18.69
C SER A 165 -15.10 11.28 20.13
N TYR A 166 -16.41 11.29 20.37
CA TYR A 166 -16.97 11.37 21.71
C TYR A 166 -18.07 10.35 21.93
N HIS A 167 -18.28 9.99 23.20
CA HIS A 167 -19.41 9.17 23.63
C HIS A 167 -19.95 9.74 24.95
N ILE A 168 -21.21 10.16 24.97
CA ILE A 168 -21.84 10.84 26.10
C ILE A 168 -23.13 10.11 26.46
N SER A 169 -23.27 9.75 27.73
CA SER A 169 -24.48 9.13 28.25
C SER A 169 -25.52 10.21 28.60
N ALA A 170 -26.75 10.06 28.12
CA ALA A 170 -27.82 11.04 28.33
C ALA A 170 -29.16 10.34 28.58
N LYS A 171 -30.15 11.13 29.00
CA LYS A 171 -31.56 10.76 29.01
C LYS A 171 -32.33 11.57 27.99
N THR A 172 -33.47 11.07 27.52
CA THR A 172 -34.48 11.80 26.72
C THR A 172 -33.97 12.44 25.44
N ARG A 173 -33.19 13.53 25.54
CA ARG A 173 -32.60 14.24 24.41
C ARG A 173 -31.32 14.96 24.78
N VAL A 174 -30.31 14.87 23.93
CA VAL A 174 -29.06 15.61 24.06
C VAL A 174 -28.61 16.13 22.71
N CYS A 175 -28.05 17.34 22.68
CA CYS A 175 -27.44 17.93 21.49
C CYS A 175 -26.03 18.40 21.83
N LEU A 176 -25.05 17.90 21.08
CA LEU A 176 -23.64 18.19 21.24
C LEU A 176 -23.12 18.85 19.98
N LYS A 177 -22.17 19.75 20.14
CA LYS A 177 -21.48 20.40 19.04
C LYS A 177 -19.97 20.29 19.20
N LEU A 178 -19.30 19.91 18.12
CA LEU A 178 -17.84 19.94 18.00
C LEU A 178 -17.46 21.31 17.45
N VAL A 179 -16.56 22.00 18.14
CA VAL A 179 -16.19 23.40 17.88
C VAL A 179 -14.69 23.50 17.66
N LYS A 180 -14.27 24.27 16.64
CA LYS A 180 -12.88 24.68 16.41
C LYS A 180 -12.76 26.18 16.64
N GLY A 181 -12.09 26.59 17.72
CA GLY A 181 -12.08 27.97 18.18
C GLY A 181 -13.50 28.50 18.43
N SER A 182 -14.01 29.34 17.52
CA SER A 182 -15.39 29.87 17.55
C SER A 182 -16.32 29.26 16.50
N GLU A 183 -15.79 28.40 15.62
CA GLU A 183 -16.53 27.79 14.52
C GLU A 183 -17.24 26.52 14.97
N ASN A 184 -18.55 26.45 14.75
CA ASN A 184 -19.32 25.21 14.97
C ASN A 184 -19.15 24.28 13.77
N LEU A 185 -18.32 23.24 13.92
CA LEU A 185 -18.00 22.31 12.83
C LEU A 185 -19.11 21.29 12.59
N MET A 186 -19.67 20.74 13.67
CA MET A 186 -20.69 19.70 13.61
C MET A 186 -21.60 19.80 14.82
N ILE A 187 -22.90 19.59 14.60
CA ILE A 187 -23.91 19.49 15.66
C ILE A 187 -24.65 18.17 15.47
N LEU A 188 -24.68 17.33 16.50
CA LEU A 188 -25.43 16.07 16.50
C LEU A 188 -26.38 16.05 17.70
N CYS A 189 -27.60 15.56 17.45
CA CYS A 189 -28.66 15.48 18.43
C CYS A 189 -29.26 14.08 18.41
N ASP A 190 -29.30 13.43 19.57
CA ASP A 190 -29.98 12.16 19.74
C ASP A 190 -31.17 12.30 20.70
N THR A 191 -32.22 11.53 20.44
CA THR A 191 -33.46 11.52 21.23
C THR A 191 -33.92 10.07 21.41
N PHE A 192 -34.22 9.69 22.65
CA PHE A 192 -34.71 8.36 23.00
C PHE A 192 -35.53 8.41 24.29
N ASP A 193 -36.58 7.60 24.40
CA ASP A 193 -37.38 7.51 25.62
C ASP A 193 -36.70 6.61 26.66
N GLY A 194 -35.78 7.19 27.43
CA GLY A 194 -35.00 6.49 28.45
C GLY A 194 -33.56 6.93 28.49
N PHE A 195 -32.65 5.98 28.71
CA PHE A 195 -31.20 6.18 28.67
C PHE A 195 -30.66 5.92 27.27
N LEU A 196 -29.73 6.76 26.81
CA LEU A 196 -29.02 6.59 25.56
C LEU A 196 -27.53 6.93 25.73
N VAL A 197 -26.72 6.48 24.78
CA VAL A 197 -25.35 6.98 24.59
C VAL A 197 -25.33 7.63 23.21
N THR A 198 -25.09 8.94 23.17
CA THR A 198 -24.85 9.67 21.91
C THR A 198 -23.38 9.62 21.57
N SER A 199 -23.07 9.53 20.28
CA SER A 199 -21.69 9.53 19.79
C SER A 199 -21.59 10.30 18.50
N GLY A 200 -20.41 10.87 18.27
CA GLY A 200 -20.11 11.58 17.05
C GLY A 200 -18.62 11.57 16.81
N SER A 201 -18.24 11.64 15.54
CA SER A 201 -16.84 11.72 15.13
C SER A 201 -16.68 12.63 13.93
N ALA A 202 -15.48 13.18 13.78
CA ALA A 202 -15.11 14.01 12.65
C ALA A 202 -13.61 13.89 12.36
N VAL A 203 -13.26 14.07 11.09
CA VAL A 203 -11.87 14.25 10.66
C VAL A 203 -11.67 15.72 10.34
N LEU A 204 -10.66 16.35 10.95
CA LEU A 204 -10.41 17.78 10.85
C LEU A 204 -8.95 18.04 10.48
N GLU A 205 -8.72 18.99 9.59
CA GLU A 205 -7.39 19.57 9.38
C GLU A 205 -7.17 20.73 10.35
N LEU A 206 -6.08 20.66 11.11
CA LEU A 206 -5.71 21.62 12.13
C LEU A 206 -4.35 22.22 11.84
N ASN A 207 -4.25 23.53 12.06
CA ASN A 207 -3.01 24.27 12.14
C ASN A 207 -2.52 24.30 13.59
N VAL A 208 -1.22 24.54 13.77
CA VAL A 208 -0.65 24.77 15.11
C VAL A 208 -1.37 25.93 15.79
N GLY A 209 -1.84 25.71 17.00
CA GLY A 209 -2.60 26.67 17.80
C GLY A 209 -4.12 26.57 17.65
N ASP A 210 -4.65 25.73 16.75
CA ASP A 210 -6.08 25.50 16.66
C ASP A 210 -6.59 24.77 17.92
N GLU A 211 -7.70 25.26 18.47
CA GLU A 211 -8.35 24.67 19.65
C GLU A 211 -9.61 23.91 19.25
N VAL A 212 -9.80 22.69 19.77
CA VAL A 212 -10.98 21.87 19.52
C VAL A 212 -11.67 21.51 20.83
N SER A 213 -12.98 21.69 20.90
CA SER A 213 -13.77 21.37 22.09
C SER A 213 -15.12 20.74 21.76
N LEU A 214 -15.65 19.97 22.71
CA LEU A 214 -17.03 19.49 22.67
C LEU A 214 -17.87 20.35 23.60
N GLN A 215 -19.00 20.85 23.12
CA GLN A 215 -19.90 21.70 23.90
C GLN A 215 -21.32 21.14 23.87
N VAL A 216 -22.09 21.43 24.92
CA VAL A 216 -23.53 21.13 24.93
C VAL A 216 -24.29 22.31 24.34
N GLN A 217 -25.32 22.03 23.54
CA GLN A 217 -26.21 23.06 23.00
C GLN A 217 -27.53 23.10 23.79
N ARG A 218 -28.67 23.36 23.15
CA ARG A 218 -29.95 23.62 23.83
C ARG A 218 -30.48 22.47 24.68
N TYR A 219 -30.28 21.22 24.27
CA TYR A 219 -30.81 20.05 24.99
C TYR A 219 -29.68 19.37 25.77
N ASN A 220 -29.71 19.49 27.10
CA ASN A 220 -28.63 19.07 28.00
C ASN A 220 -29.12 18.12 29.10
N ASN A 221 -29.54 16.92 28.68
CA ASN A 221 -29.94 15.86 29.61
C ASN A 221 -28.81 14.85 29.82
N ILE A 222 -27.56 15.33 29.93
CA ILE A 222 -26.40 14.48 30.20
C ILE A 222 -26.53 13.87 31.60
N VAL A 223 -26.28 12.56 31.70
CA VAL A 223 -26.30 11.87 33.00
C VAL A 223 -25.02 12.20 33.76
N THR A 224 -25.13 12.70 34.99
CA THR A 224 -23.94 13.09 35.78
C THR A 224 -23.56 12.08 36.87
N SER A 225 -24.26 10.94 36.93
CA SER A 225 -23.95 9.86 37.87
C SER A 225 -22.65 9.15 37.48
N LEU A 226 -21.65 9.26 38.36
CA LEU A 226 -20.30 8.70 38.15
C LEU A 226 -20.24 7.17 38.36
N SER A 227 -21.23 6.56 39.00
CA SER A 227 -21.25 5.12 39.29
C SER A 227 -21.86 4.27 38.17
N SER A 228 -22.59 4.89 37.23
CA SER A 228 -23.41 4.18 36.25
C SER A 228 -23.09 4.53 34.80
N THR A 229 -22.35 5.61 34.54
CA THR A 229 -22.08 6.09 33.18
C THR A 229 -20.66 6.61 33.03
N SER A 230 -20.13 6.51 31.81
CA SER A 230 -18.87 7.13 31.41
C SER A 230 -19.14 8.10 30.26
N HIS A 231 -18.41 9.21 30.25
CA HIS A 231 -18.42 10.19 29.16
C HIS A 231 -16.99 10.39 28.72
N ILE A 232 -16.73 10.22 27.43
CA ILE A 232 -15.37 10.26 26.88
C ILE A 232 -15.27 11.20 25.69
N PHE A 233 -14.10 11.81 25.56
CA PHE A 233 -13.68 12.55 24.39
C PHE A 233 -12.25 12.16 24.05
N THR A 234 -12.04 11.81 22.78
CA THR A 234 -10.78 11.28 22.28
C THR A 234 -10.45 12.00 20.98
N GLY A 235 -9.17 12.31 20.79
CA GLY A 235 -8.66 12.80 19.53
C GLY A 235 -7.23 12.35 19.29
N PHE A 236 -6.85 12.14 18.04
CA PHE A 236 -5.49 11.78 17.67
C PHE A 236 -5.12 12.23 16.26
N LEU A 237 -3.84 12.54 16.06
CA LEU A 237 -3.23 12.84 14.77
C LEU A 237 -3.21 11.57 13.90
N ILE A 238 -3.78 11.66 12.70
CA ILE A 238 -3.73 10.61 11.69
C ILE A 238 -2.47 10.76 10.84
N PHE A 239 -2.24 11.97 10.32
CA PHE A 239 -1.05 12.30 9.54
C PHE A 239 -0.66 13.78 9.71
N PRO A 240 0.63 14.08 9.99
CA PRO A 240 1.13 15.44 9.96
C PRO A 240 1.13 15.96 8.51
N THR A 241 0.91 17.26 8.33
CA THR A 241 0.87 17.93 7.01
C THR A 241 1.87 19.09 6.88
N GLY A 242 2.62 19.39 7.95
CA GLY A 242 3.71 20.36 7.97
C GLY A 242 5.05 19.85 7.44
#